data_AF-A0A1Q6DQP6-F1
#
_entry.id   AF-A0A1Q6DQP6-F1
#
_cell.length_a   1.000
_cell.length_b   1.000
_cell.length_c   1.000
_cell.angle_alpha   90.00
_cell.angle_beta   90.00
_cell.angle_gamma   90.00
#
_symmetry.space_group_name_H-M   'P 1'
#
loop_
_entity.id
_entity.type
_entity.pdbx_description
1 polymer ?
#
loop_
_entity_poly.entity_id
_entity_poly.type
_entity_poly.pdbx_seq_one_letter_code
_entity_poly.pdbx_strand_id
1 'polypeptide(L)'
;VESEQHLLRCLVYIDLNMVRAGVVSHPSEWPFGGYGEIQEPRRKSVLIAYQKLADLAGFATYDAFRKTHKELIDEALTHAGTFRQRQSQWTESIAVGSRSFTEMIKEKLGILAKGRKILENETGFQLRESMGTYIANFDGKKDDIGAQNAYYWDLNY
;
A
#
# COMPACT_ATOMS: atom_id res chain seq x y z
N VAL A 1 6.09 5.47 2.28
CA VAL A 1 6.99 4.29 2.18
C VAL A 1 8.42 4.81 2.14
N GLU A 2 9.36 4.20 2.86
CA GLU A 2 10.79 4.52 2.77
C GLU A 2 11.38 4.03 1.44
N SER A 3 12.58 4.51 1.10
CA SER A 3 13.32 4.09 -0.08
C SER A 3 13.79 2.63 -0.02
N GLU A 4 14.50 2.22 -1.06
CA GLU A 4 15.17 0.94 -1.21
C GLU A 4 14.20 -0.24 -1.17
N GLN A 5 14.42 -1.18 -0.24
CA GLN A 5 13.67 -2.43 -0.16
C GLN A 5 12.19 -2.21 0.09
N HIS A 6 11.81 -1.19 0.89
CA HIS A 6 10.40 -0.91 1.16
C HIS A 6 9.69 -0.42 -0.09
N LEU A 7 10.32 0.46 -0.87
CA LEU A 7 9.78 0.94 -2.14
C LEU A 7 9.65 -0.23 -3.13
N LEU A 8 10.69 -1.05 -3.30
CA LEU A 8 10.68 -2.18 -4.22
C LEU A 8 9.56 -3.17 -3.90
N ARG A 9 9.40 -3.56 -2.63
CA ARG A 9 8.33 -4.46 -2.19
C ARG A 9 6.94 -3.85 -2.41
N CYS A 10 6.80 -2.53 -2.20
CA CYS A 10 5.56 -1.81 -2.46
C CYS A 10 5.18 -1.83 -3.95
N LEU A 11 6.16 -1.61 -4.85
CA LEU A 11 5.94 -1.67 -6.30
C LEU A 11 5.45 -3.05 -6.74
N VAL A 12 6.13 -4.10 -6.27
CA VAL A 12 5.73 -5.51 -6.52
C VAL A 12 4.31 -5.76 -6.01
N TYR A 13 3.97 -5.28 -4.81
CA TYR A 13 2.62 -5.43 -4.27
C TYR A 13 1.55 -4.75 -5.14
N ILE A 14 1.85 -3.55 -5.66
CA ILE A 14 0.96 -2.77 -6.53
C ILE A 14 0.77 -3.44 -7.89
N ASP A 15 1.85 -3.87 -8.55
CA ASP A 15 1.78 -4.51 -9.86
C ASP A 15 1.01 -5.85 -9.80
N LEU A 16 1.04 -6.52 -8.64
CA LEU A 16 0.26 -7.72 -8.39
C LEU A 16 -1.21 -7.46 -7.99
N ASN A 17 -1.68 -6.21 -7.94
CA ASN A 17 -3.07 -5.89 -7.59
C ASN A 17 -4.07 -6.61 -8.51
N MET A 18 -3.86 -6.52 -9.82
CA MET A 18 -4.80 -7.09 -10.78
C MET A 18 -4.74 -8.61 -10.84
N VAL A 19 -3.57 -9.19 -10.54
CA VAL A 19 -3.42 -10.63 -10.34
C VAL A 19 -4.15 -11.10 -9.09
N ARG A 20 -3.95 -10.40 -7.97
CA ARG A 20 -4.63 -10.70 -6.69
C ARG A 20 -6.15 -10.55 -6.79
N ALA A 21 -6.63 -9.63 -7.62
CA ALA A 21 -8.06 -9.48 -7.92
C ALA A 21 -8.60 -10.57 -8.88
N GLY A 22 -7.74 -11.43 -9.44
CA GLY A 22 -8.14 -12.48 -10.39
C GLY A 22 -8.49 -11.98 -11.79
N VAL A 23 -8.13 -10.73 -12.12
CA VAL A 23 -8.45 -10.12 -13.43
C VAL A 23 -7.47 -10.55 -14.52
N VAL A 24 -6.20 -10.73 -14.15
CA VAL A 24 -5.11 -11.15 -15.05
C VAL A 24 -4.28 -12.24 -14.39
N SER A 25 -3.59 -13.05 -15.19
CA SER A 25 -2.69 -14.08 -14.66
C SER A 25 -1.30 -13.54 -14.35
N HIS A 26 -0.90 -12.48 -15.05
CA HIS A 26 0.39 -11.84 -14.93
C HIS A 26 0.27 -10.30 -15.12
N PRO A 27 1.06 -9.46 -14.43
CA PRO A 27 0.94 -8.00 -14.53
C PRO A 27 1.15 -7.42 -15.94
N SER A 28 1.89 -8.12 -16.81
CA SER A 28 2.08 -7.73 -18.22
C SER A 28 0.78 -7.73 -19.03
N GLU A 29 -0.25 -8.46 -18.61
CA GLU A 29 -1.56 -8.48 -19.26
C GLU A 29 -2.40 -7.24 -18.91
N TRP A 30 -1.96 -6.42 -17.94
CA TRP A 30 -2.65 -5.21 -17.52
C TRP A 30 -1.94 -3.93 -18.01
N PRO A 31 -2.39 -3.31 -19.12
CA PRO A 31 -1.69 -2.18 -19.74
C PRO A 31 -1.79 -0.88 -18.93
N PHE A 32 -2.71 -0.80 -17.97
CA PHE A 32 -2.92 0.38 -17.12
C PHE A 32 -2.08 0.35 -15.83
N GLY A 33 -1.15 -0.61 -15.70
CA GLY A 33 -0.21 -0.72 -14.59
C GLY A 33 1.17 -0.14 -14.90
N GLY A 34 2.04 -0.12 -13.89
CA GLY A 34 3.44 0.33 -14.03
C GLY A 34 4.34 -0.74 -14.67
N TYR A 35 4.06 -2.02 -14.41
CA TYR A 35 4.87 -3.16 -14.86
C TYR A 35 5.32 -3.06 -16.33
N GLY A 36 4.39 -2.78 -17.26
CA GLY A 36 4.70 -2.73 -18.69
C GLY A 36 5.74 -1.67 -19.03
N GLU A 37 5.60 -0.44 -18.51
CA GLU A 37 6.58 0.63 -18.75
C GLU A 37 7.89 0.39 -18.00
N ILE A 38 7.87 -0.29 -16.86
CA ILE A 38 9.09 -0.69 -16.14
C ILE A 38 9.90 -1.72 -16.95
N GLN A 39 9.23 -2.72 -17.53
CA GLN A 39 9.90 -3.78 -18.30
C GLN A 39 10.27 -3.33 -19.72
N GLU A 40 9.44 -2.47 -20.32
CA GLU A 40 9.61 -1.94 -21.67
C GLU A 40 9.57 -0.40 -21.65
N PRO A 41 10.72 0.26 -21.33
CA PRO A 41 10.79 1.71 -21.24
C PRO A 41 10.37 2.41 -22.53
N ARG A 42 9.57 3.47 -22.37
CA ARG A 42 9.03 4.24 -23.49
C ARG A 42 10.07 5.22 -24.03
N ARG A 43 10.03 5.43 -25.35
CA ARG A 43 10.85 6.46 -26.01
C ARG A 43 10.19 7.85 -26.02
N LYS A 44 8.86 7.91 -25.91
CA LYS A 44 8.04 9.13 -25.93
C LYS A 44 6.93 9.01 -24.89
N SER A 45 6.47 10.15 -24.36
CA SER A 45 5.43 10.20 -23.32
C SER A 45 5.77 9.33 -22.11
N VAL A 46 7.00 9.47 -21.63
CA VAL A 46 7.54 8.78 -20.45
C VAL A 46 6.75 9.21 -19.22
N LEU A 47 6.22 8.24 -18.46
CA LEU A 47 5.50 8.48 -17.22
C LEU A 47 6.38 8.22 -16.00
N ILE A 48 7.33 7.30 -16.13
CA ILE A 48 8.22 6.89 -15.05
C ILE A 48 9.59 7.56 -15.21
N ALA A 49 10.05 8.25 -14.17
CA ALA A 49 11.42 8.71 -14.09
C ALA A 49 12.39 7.54 -13.81
N TYR A 50 12.80 6.82 -14.87
CA TYR A 50 13.50 5.52 -14.79
C TYR A 50 14.69 5.51 -13.85
N GLN A 51 15.70 6.37 -14.07
CA GLN A 51 16.89 6.38 -13.22
C GLN A 51 16.55 6.76 -11.77
N LYS A 52 15.66 7.74 -11.58
CA LYS A 52 15.25 8.16 -10.24
C LYS A 52 14.52 7.05 -9.48
N LEU A 53 13.70 6.25 -10.17
CA LEU A 53 13.04 5.09 -9.59
C LEU A 53 14.06 4.04 -9.16
N ALA A 54 15.06 3.75 -9.99
CA ALA A 54 16.14 2.82 -9.65
C ALA A 54 16.94 3.30 -8.43
N ASP A 55 17.35 4.57 -8.42
CA ASP A 55 18.08 5.17 -7.29
C ASP A 55 17.26 5.07 -6.00
N LEU A 56 15.98 5.43 -6.05
CA LEU A 56 15.07 5.35 -4.90
C LEU A 56 14.79 3.92 -4.46
N ALA A 57 14.89 2.93 -5.35
CA ALA A 57 14.77 1.52 -5.03
C ALA A 57 16.11 0.88 -4.61
N GLY A 58 17.20 1.66 -4.52
CA GLY A 58 18.50 1.20 -4.02
C GLY A 58 19.38 0.55 -5.09
N PHE A 59 19.13 0.80 -6.37
CA PHE A 59 19.89 0.22 -7.48
C PHE A 59 20.79 1.25 -8.14
N ALA A 60 22.02 0.84 -8.47
CA ALA A 60 22.97 1.69 -9.20
C ALA A 60 22.56 1.92 -10.67
N THR A 61 21.83 0.97 -11.28
CA THR A 61 21.39 1.07 -12.66
C THR A 61 19.92 0.68 -12.79
N TYR A 62 19.25 1.31 -13.76
CA TYR A 62 17.86 0.97 -14.08
C TYR A 62 17.71 -0.46 -14.61
N ASP A 63 18.71 -0.99 -15.33
CA ASP A 63 18.68 -2.36 -15.82
C ASP A 63 18.68 -3.39 -14.68
N ALA A 64 19.51 -3.16 -13.65
CA ALA A 64 19.52 -3.99 -12.45
C ALA A 64 18.18 -3.95 -11.71
N PHE A 65 17.62 -2.75 -11.53
CA PHE A 65 16.28 -2.59 -10.96
C PHE A 65 15.22 -3.36 -11.76
N ARG A 66 15.18 -3.17 -13.08
CA ARG A 66 14.20 -3.83 -13.97
C ARG A 66 14.26 -5.34 -13.85
N LYS A 67 15.48 -5.90 -13.88
CA LYS A 67 15.72 -7.34 -13.78
C LYS A 67 15.27 -7.89 -12.43
N THR A 68 15.71 -7.29 -11.33
CA THR A 68 15.33 -7.73 -9.98
C THR A 68 13.83 -7.57 -9.72
N HIS A 69 13.23 -6.48 -10.21
CA HIS A 69 11.77 -6.30 -10.14
C HIS A 69 11.02 -7.43 -10.84
N LYS A 70 11.47 -7.82 -12.05
CA LYS A 70 10.87 -8.94 -12.78
C LYS A 70 11.03 -10.26 -12.03
N GLU A 71 12.23 -10.55 -11.53
CA GLU A 71 12.50 -11.76 -10.74
C GLU A 71 11.59 -11.85 -9.51
N LEU A 72 11.40 -10.75 -8.78
CA LEU A 72 10.50 -10.71 -7.62
C LEU A 72 9.02 -10.94 -8.00
N ILE A 73 8.58 -10.44 -9.15
CA ILE A 73 7.22 -10.70 -9.66
C ILE A 73 7.07 -12.19 -9.99
N ASP A 74 8.02 -12.76 -10.74
CA ASP A 74 7.99 -14.17 -11.14
C ASP A 74 8.06 -15.11 -9.92
N GLU A 75 8.92 -14.80 -8.95
CA GLU A 75 9.01 -15.52 -7.67
C GLU A 75 7.71 -15.43 -6.87
N ALA A 76 7.10 -14.24 -6.79
CA ALA A 76 5.83 -14.06 -6.11
C ALA A 76 4.75 -14.92 -6.78
N LEU A 77 4.62 -14.86 -8.11
CA LEU A 77 3.63 -15.62 -8.87
C LEU A 77 3.79 -17.14 -8.71
N THR A 78 5.03 -17.62 -8.59
CA THR A 78 5.33 -19.04 -8.32
C THR A 78 4.86 -19.46 -6.92
N HIS A 79 5.00 -18.58 -5.93
CA HIS A 79 4.58 -18.83 -4.55
C HIS A 79 3.18 -18.24 -4.29
N ALA A 80 2.16 -18.93 -4.80
CA ALA A 80 0.74 -18.55 -4.76
C ALA A 80 0.21 -18.06 -3.40
N GLY A 81 0.82 -18.48 -2.28
CA GLY A 81 0.44 -18.02 -0.94
C GLY A 81 0.74 -16.54 -0.67
N THR A 82 1.83 -16.00 -1.19
CA THR A 82 2.40 -14.72 -0.72
C THR A 82 1.72 -13.48 -1.32
N PHE A 83 1.31 -13.52 -2.59
CA PHE A 83 0.70 -12.36 -3.26
C PHE A 83 -0.83 -12.34 -3.21
N ARG A 84 -1.47 -13.50 -3.01
CA ARG A 84 -2.93 -13.60 -2.93
C ARG A 84 -3.46 -12.97 -1.66
N GLN A 85 -2.67 -12.94 -0.60
CA GLN A 85 -3.05 -12.30 0.65
C GLN A 85 -2.90 -10.78 0.57
N ARG A 86 -3.90 -10.07 1.09
CA ARG A 86 -3.82 -8.62 1.27
C ARG A 86 -2.82 -8.34 2.40
N GLN A 87 -1.75 -7.63 2.07
CA GLN A 87 -0.74 -7.23 3.04
C GLN A 87 -1.15 -5.91 3.68
N SER A 88 -1.50 -5.96 4.96
CA SER A 88 -2.06 -4.81 5.68
C SER A 88 -1.09 -3.62 5.74
N GLN A 89 0.23 -3.86 5.74
CA GLN A 89 1.23 -2.80 5.71
C GLN A 89 1.10 -1.87 4.50
N TRP A 90 0.62 -2.35 3.35
CA TRP A 90 0.50 -1.55 2.13
C TRP A 90 -0.86 -0.89 1.98
N THR A 91 -1.85 -1.29 2.78
CA THR A 91 -3.24 -0.83 2.61
C THR A 91 -3.81 -0.09 3.82
N GLU A 92 -3.20 -0.24 4.99
CA GLU A 92 -3.73 0.30 6.26
C GLU A 92 -2.70 1.14 7.02
N SER A 93 -1.46 1.24 6.51
CA SER A 93 -0.38 2.01 7.13
C SER A 93 -0.10 3.29 6.37
N ILE A 94 0.10 4.39 7.11
CA ILE A 94 0.43 5.70 6.52
C ILE A 94 1.93 5.82 6.21
N ALA A 95 2.76 5.04 6.91
CA ALA A 95 4.18 4.92 6.64
C ALA A 95 4.65 3.48 6.88
N VAL A 96 5.56 3.03 6.03
CA VAL A 96 6.25 1.73 6.12
C VAL A 96 7.72 2.00 5.82
N GLY A 97 8.62 1.52 6.67
CA GLY A 97 10.06 1.77 6.55
C GLY A 97 10.82 1.35 7.80
N SER A 98 12.02 1.90 7.97
CA SER A 98 12.82 1.81 9.17
C SER A 98 12.13 2.46 10.37
N ARG A 99 12.61 2.14 11.57
CA ARG A 99 12.08 2.72 12.80
C ARG A 99 12.22 4.25 12.79
N SER A 100 13.41 4.74 12.48
CA SER A 100 13.70 6.17 12.40
C SER A 100 12.82 6.88 11.36
N PHE A 101 12.57 6.25 10.21
CA PHE A 101 11.65 6.79 9.22
C PHE A 101 10.22 6.90 9.75
N THR A 102 9.70 5.84 10.37
CA THR A 102 8.32 5.88 10.92
C THR A 102 8.17 6.86 12.08
N GLU A 103 9.20 7.01 12.92
CA GLU A 103 9.26 8.01 14.00
C GLU A 103 9.26 9.43 13.43
N MET A 104 10.10 9.69 12.43
CA MET A 104 10.16 10.97 11.72
C MET A 104 8.82 11.33 11.05
N ILE A 105 8.16 10.38 10.37
CA ILE A 105 6.83 10.63 9.78
C ILE A 105 5.79 10.89 10.86
N LYS A 106 5.83 10.13 11.97
CA LYS A 106 4.91 10.32 13.09
C LYS A 106 5.05 11.73 13.69
N GLU A 107 6.29 12.20 13.87
CA GLU A 107 6.59 13.54 14.36
C GLU A 107 6.04 14.61 13.41
N LYS A 108 6.32 14.49 12.09
CA LYS A 108 5.84 15.44 11.08
C LYS A 108 4.32 15.52 10.99
N LEU A 109 3.63 14.42 11.22
CA LEU A 109 2.16 14.37 11.21
C LEU A 109 1.54 14.99 12.48
N GLY A 110 2.28 15.05 13.59
CA GLY A 110 1.84 15.70 14.83
C GLY A 110 0.45 15.23 15.28
N ILE A 111 -0.51 16.15 15.34
CA ILE A 111 -1.90 15.87 15.73
C ILE A 111 -2.57 14.86 14.79
N LEU A 112 -2.23 14.87 13.49
CA LEU A 112 -2.76 13.90 12.52
C LEU A 112 -2.28 12.48 12.79
N ALA A 113 -1.20 12.29 13.57
CA ALA A 113 -0.74 10.97 13.98
C ALA A 113 -1.45 10.45 15.25
N LYS A 114 -2.35 11.22 15.86
CA LYS A 114 -3.05 10.79 17.09
C LYS A 114 -3.79 9.48 16.86
N GLY A 115 -3.62 8.53 17.80
CA GLY A 115 -4.18 7.17 17.69
C GLY A 115 -3.34 6.19 16.85
N ARG A 116 -2.30 6.64 16.16
CA ARG A 116 -1.39 5.78 15.38
C ARG A 116 -0.21 5.29 16.22
N LYS A 117 0.08 3.99 16.11
CA LYS A 117 1.21 3.31 16.74
C LYS A 117 2.22 2.88 15.68
N ILE A 118 3.48 2.91 16.08
CA ILE A 118 4.55 2.29 15.30
C ILE A 118 4.58 0.83 15.74
N LEU A 119 4.45 -0.07 14.78
CA LEU A 119 4.47 -1.51 14.99
C LEU A 119 5.57 -2.12 14.14
N GLU A 120 6.24 -3.13 14.68
CA GLU A 120 7.20 -3.94 13.93
C GLU A 120 6.44 -4.93 13.02
N ASN A 121 7.02 -5.22 11.85
CA ASN A 121 6.58 -6.26 10.92
C ASN A 121 7.80 -7.03 10.40
N GLU A 122 7.57 -8.07 9.60
CA GLU A 122 8.65 -8.94 9.06
C GLU A 122 9.75 -8.18 8.28
N THR A 123 9.47 -6.96 7.83
CA THR A 123 10.29 -6.22 6.87
C THR A 123 10.73 -4.84 7.39
N GLY A 124 10.42 -4.51 8.65
CA GLY A 124 10.67 -3.22 9.26
C GLY A 124 9.54 -2.74 10.16
N PHE A 125 9.17 -1.47 10.04
CA PHE A 125 8.20 -0.80 10.89
C PHE A 125 7.08 -0.19 10.05
N GLN A 126 5.90 -0.09 10.67
CA GLN A 126 4.74 0.56 10.07
C GLN A 126 4.06 1.49 11.07
N LEU A 127 3.66 2.67 10.59
CA LEU A 127 2.83 3.62 11.33
C LEU A 127 1.38 3.42 10.91
N ARG A 128 0.54 2.98 11.83
CA ARG A 128 -0.88 2.73 11.56
C ARG A 128 -1.74 2.91 12.80
N GLU A 129 -3.05 3.02 12.60
CA GLU A 129 -4.00 3.02 13.71
C GLU A 129 -3.91 1.69 14.46
N SER A 130 -4.01 1.75 15.79
CA SER A 130 -4.23 0.53 16.56
C SER A 130 -5.55 -0.07 16.11
N MET A 131 -5.56 -1.36 15.75
CA MET A 131 -6.80 -2.10 15.56
C MET A 131 -7.62 -1.95 16.84
N GLY A 132 -8.59 -1.05 16.83
CA GLY A 132 -9.70 -1.15 17.76
C GLY A 132 -10.39 -2.44 17.36
N THR A 133 -10.35 -3.45 18.22
CA THR A 133 -11.33 -4.52 18.13
C THR A 133 -12.66 -3.80 18.10
N TYR A 134 -13.36 -3.85 16.97
CA TYR A 134 -14.78 -3.53 16.96
C TYR A 134 -15.37 -4.61 17.86
N ILE A 135 -15.46 -4.34 19.17
CA ILE A 135 -16.26 -5.15 20.07
C ILE A 135 -17.67 -4.82 19.60
N ALA A 136 -18.11 -5.56 18.59
CA ALA A 136 -19.51 -5.66 18.28
C ALA A 136 -20.10 -6.40 19.49
N ASN A 137 -20.41 -5.65 20.55
CA ASN A 137 -21.33 -6.10 21.58
C ASN A 137 -22.68 -6.26 20.87
N PHE A 138 -22.85 -7.39 20.17
CA PHE A 138 -24.14 -7.96 19.80
C PHE A 138 -24.75 -8.64 21.02
N ASP A 139 -24.68 -8.00 22.19
CA ASP A 139 -25.49 -8.43 23.32
C ASP A 139 -26.92 -8.00 23.01
N GLY A 140 -27.73 -9.01 22.74
CA GLY A 140 -29.04 -8.89 22.15
C GLY A 140 -29.97 -8.04 23.00
N LYS A 141 -30.42 -6.92 22.42
CA LYS A 141 -31.82 -6.49 22.34
C LYS A 141 -31.90 -5.41 21.27
N LYS A 142 -32.45 -5.78 20.10
CA LYS A 142 -33.01 -4.79 19.17
C LYS A 142 -34.31 -4.29 19.82
N ASP A 143 -34.19 -3.32 20.72
CA ASP A 143 -35.31 -2.43 20.97
C ASP A 143 -35.21 -1.28 19.96
N ASP A 144 -36.36 -1.00 19.39
CA ASP A 144 -36.63 -0.11 18.26
C ASP A 144 -35.91 1.25 18.41
N ILE A 145 -34.92 1.52 17.54
CA ILE A 145 -34.31 2.85 17.47
C ILE A 145 -35.26 3.74 16.67
N GLY A 146 -36.32 4.17 17.35
CA GLY A 146 -37.25 5.18 16.88
C GLY A 146 -36.52 6.48 16.49
N ALA A 147 -37.12 7.19 15.54
CA ALA A 147 -36.59 8.33 14.81
C ALA A 147 -36.13 9.53 15.67
N GLN A 148 -34.92 9.47 16.24
CA GLN A 148 -34.29 10.60 16.95
C GLN A 148 -33.17 11.31 16.17
N ASN A 149 -33.11 11.16 14.84
CA ASN A 149 -32.24 11.96 13.97
C ASN A 149 -33.02 12.74 12.90
N ALA A 150 -34.17 13.30 13.27
CA ALA A 150 -34.85 14.32 12.47
C ALA A 150 -34.42 15.72 12.95
N TYR A 151 -33.21 16.15 12.58
CA TYR A 151 -32.90 17.58 12.58
C TYR A 151 -33.44 18.18 11.28
N TYR A 152 -34.49 18.98 11.39
CA TYR A 152 -34.98 19.82 10.29
C TYR A 152 -33.97 20.96 10.07
N TRP A 153 -33.50 21.11 8.83
CA TRP A 153 -32.76 22.29 8.40
C TRP A 153 -33.76 23.40 8.09
N ASP A 154 -33.93 24.35 9.02
CA ASP A 154 -34.69 25.56 8.76
C ASP A 154 -33.96 26.40 7.70
N LEU A 155 -34.41 26.28 6.45
CA LEU A 155 -34.08 27.19 5.37
C LEU A 155 -35.01 28.41 5.47
N ASN A 156 -34.54 29.48 6.11
CA ASN A 156 -35.18 30.80 6.01
C ASN A 156 -34.68 31.49 4.73
N TYR A 157 -35.61 31.80 3.82
CA TYR A 157 -35.47 32.81 2.77
C TYR A 157 -36.02 34.14 3.26
#